data_AF-A0AAN4MWX2-F1
#
_entry.id   AF-A0AAN4MWX2-F1
#
_cell.length_a   1.000
_cell.length_b   1.000
_cell.length_c   1.000
_cell.angle_alpha   90.00
_cell.angle_beta   90.00
_cell.angle_gamma   90.00
#
_symmetry.space_group_name_H-M   'P 1'
#
loop_
_entity.id
_entity.type
_entity.pdbx_description
1 polymer ?
#
loop_
_entity_poly.entity_id
_entity_poly.type
_entity_poly.pdbx_seq_one_letter_code
_entity_poly.pdbx_strand_id
1 'polypeptide(L)'
;MPSESPKALPGLDDFFSPQGGGSSSLSSPQQSGSLPKPEEVIKDATVKKALEEAWSDMLKRSTKDQRQEVGFWIYYDPVKKQYYIGKKRYGTPAKNYKKARAGINLGDKSPSVNGVPTTAKVVASFHTHTPLTEIKDMMRKVGPSKEDIVNADKNKLPIIVYDYVGVKDPETGVYYVIGGHTSDADKKIYTYTPKK
;
A
#
# COMPACT_ATOMS: atom_id res chain seq x y z
N MET A 1 65.62 -1.71 39.89
CA MET A 1 65.86 -2.57 41.08
C MET A 1 65.92 -1.67 42.30
N PRO A 2 65.43 -2.03 43.51
CA PRO A 2 64.47 -3.07 43.96
C PRO A 2 63.08 -2.43 44.30
N SER A 3 61.93 -3.11 44.32
CA SER A 3 61.43 -4.18 45.22
C SER A 3 61.20 -3.73 46.68
N GLU A 4 59.95 -3.42 47.02
CA GLU A 4 59.37 -3.75 48.34
C GLU A 4 57.92 -4.24 48.17
N SER A 5 57.73 -5.54 48.39
CA SER A 5 56.55 -6.15 49.01
C SER A 5 56.94 -6.38 50.49
N PRO A 6 56.04 -6.50 51.51
CA PRO A 6 55.05 -7.59 51.54
C PRO A 6 53.79 -7.41 52.45
N LYS A 7 52.77 -8.28 52.25
CA LYS A 7 52.26 -9.24 53.27
C LYS A 7 51.11 -10.10 52.72
N ALA A 8 51.48 -11.30 52.22
CA ALA A 8 51.08 -12.65 52.67
C ALA A 8 49.90 -12.73 53.70
N LEU A 9 48.90 -13.63 53.68
CA LEU A 9 48.64 -15.04 53.23
C LEU A 9 47.10 -15.33 53.45
N PRO A 10 46.56 -16.56 53.38
CA PRO A 10 46.54 -17.63 52.37
C PRO A 10 45.09 -18.09 52.02
N GLY A 11 44.91 -18.97 51.01
CA GLY A 11 43.67 -19.78 50.91
C GLY A 11 43.20 -20.18 49.50
N LEU A 12 44.00 -20.98 48.80
CA LEU A 12 43.57 -22.10 47.93
C LEU A 12 42.51 -22.97 48.68
N ASP A 13 41.46 -23.60 48.15
CA ASP A 13 41.05 -24.03 46.81
C ASP A 13 39.54 -24.35 46.78
N ASP A 14 38.97 -24.23 45.58
CA ASP A 14 38.02 -25.12 44.93
C ASP A 14 36.81 -25.70 45.69
N PHE A 15 35.61 -25.27 45.26
CA PHE A 15 34.53 -26.23 44.99
C PHE A 15 33.56 -25.74 43.90
N PHE A 16 33.72 -26.31 42.70
CA PHE A 16 32.71 -26.56 41.65
C PHE A 16 31.77 -25.42 41.16
N SER A 17 32.02 -24.96 39.94
CA SER A 17 30.98 -24.52 38.97
C SER A 17 30.22 -25.74 38.42
N PRO A 18 28.94 -25.63 37.96
CA PRO A 18 28.69 -25.09 36.62
C PRO A 18 27.36 -24.31 36.39
N GLN A 19 27.41 -23.48 35.33
CA GLN A 19 26.33 -23.03 34.44
C GLN A 19 25.30 -22.00 34.91
N GLY A 20 25.24 -20.90 34.13
CA GLY A 20 24.08 -20.00 34.11
C GLY A 20 24.38 -18.67 33.45
N GLY A 21 24.69 -18.66 32.14
CA GLY A 21 24.86 -17.42 31.38
C GLY A 21 23.57 -16.60 31.36
N GLY A 22 23.61 -15.42 31.99
CA GLY A 22 22.55 -14.43 31.97
C GLY A 22 23.00 -13.19 31.23
N SER A 23 22.98 -13.25 29.89
CA SER A 23 23.03 -12.05 29.05
C SER A 23 21.78 -11.22 29.36
N SER A 24 21.95 -10.08 30.03
CA SER A 24 20.90 -9.09 30.21
C SER A 24 20.65 -8.40 28.87
N SER A 25 19.88 -9.08 28.02
CA SER A 25 19.28 -8.47 26.84
C SER A 25 18.34 -7.35 27.31
N LEU A 26 18.80 -6.12 27.10
CA LEU A 26 17.96 -4.93 27.03
C LEU A 26 16.92 -5.17 25.93
N SER A 27 15.79 -5.76 26.33
CA SER A 27 14.61 -5.90 25.50
C SER A 27 14.04 -4.50 25.32
N SER A 28 14.42 -3.88 24.21
CA SER A 28 13.68 -2.74 23.68
C SER A 28 12.21 -3.17 23.57
N PRO A 29 11.24 -2.37 24.07
CA PRO A 29 9.84 -2.66 23.83
C PRO A 29 9.63 -2.68 22.32
N GLN A 30 9.40 -3.88 21.80
CA GLN A 30 8.97 -4.06 20.43
C GLN A 30 7.56 -3.48 20.39
N GLN A 31 7.47 -2.18 20.15
CA GLN A 31 6.21 -1.48 19.98
C GLN A 31 5.63 -2.01 18.67
N SER A 32 4.90 -3.12 18.79
CA SER A 32 4.03 -3.67 17.76
C SER A 32 2.86 -2.70 17.60
N GLY A 33 3.15 -1.52 17.05
CA GLY A 33 2.13 -0.65 16.49
C GLY A 33 1.50 -1.43 15.34
N SER A 34 0.19 -1.64 15.41
CA SER A 34 -0.58 -2.14 14.28
C SER A 34 -0.28 -1.28 13.05
N LEU A 35 -0.12 -1.91 11.89
CA LEU A 35 0.03 -1.18 10.63
C LEU A 35 -1.17 -0.22 10.44
N PRO A 36 -0.93 0.98 9.86
CA PRO A 36 -1.98 1.98 9.70
C PRO A 36 -3.12 1.44 8.85
N LYS A 37 -4.35 1.81 9.23
CA LYS A 37 -5.54 1.44 8.46
C LYS A 37 -5.65 2.28 7.19
N PRO A 38 -6.38 1.82 6.15
CA PRO A 38 -6.58 2.59 4.93
C PRO A 38 -7.13 3.99 5.19
N GLU A 39 -8.01 4.17 6.20
CA GLU A 39 -8.58 5.47 6.54
C GLU A 39 -7.55 6.47 7.09
N GLU A 40 -6.44 5.98 7.64
CA GLU A 40 -5.30 6.78 8.12
C GLU A 40 -4.33 7.04 6.97
N VAL A 41 -4.05 6.01 6.16
CA VAL A 41 -3.17 6.09 4.98
C VAL A 41 -3.62 7.21 4.04
N ILE A 42 -4.92 7.30 3.72
CA ILE A 42 -5.45 8.31 2.80
C ILE A 42 -5.47 9.73 3.38
N LYS A 43 -5.19 9.92 4.67
CA LYS A 43 -5.13 11.25 5.29
C LYS A 43 -3.76 11.90 5.16
N ASP A 44 -2.71 11.10 5.00
CA ASP A 44 -1.33 11.54 4.86
C ASP A 44 -1.12 12.41 3.61
N ALA A 45 -0.34 13.48 3.75
CA ALA A 45 -0.12 14.45 2.68
C ALA A 45 0.69 13.87 1.50
N THR A 46 1.68 13.03 1.79
CA THR A 46 2.51 12.36 0.76
C THR A 46 1.65 11.39 -0.04
N VAL A 47 0.83 10.60 0.65
CA VAL A 47 -0.11 9.68 0.00
C VAL A 47 -1.13 10.46 -0.83
N LYS A 48 -1.84 11.44 -0.27
CA LYS A 48 -2.82 12.25 -1.01
C LYS A 48 -2.25 12.85 -2.30
N LYS A 49 -1.07 13.46 -2.21
CA LYS A 49 -0.40 14.04 -3.38
C LYS A 49 -0.14 12.98 -4.45
N ALA A 50 0.36 11.80 -4.08
CA ALA A 50 0.61 10.72 -5.03
C ALA A 50 -0.68 10.15 -5.67
N LEU A 51 -1.78 10.07 -4.91
CA LEU A 51 -3.08 9.65 -5.43
C LEU A 51 -3.59 10.62 -6.51
N GLU A 52 -3.52 11.93 -6.25
CA GLU A 52 -3.92 12.98 -7.20
C GLU A 52 -3.00 13.02 -8.44
N GLU A 53 -1.69 12.89 -8.25
CA GLU A 53 -0.74 12.82 -9.36
C GLU A 53 -0.98 11.61 -10.26
N ALA A 54 -1.33 10.46 -9.69
CA ALA A 54 -1.69 9.27 -10.46
C ALA A 54 -3.02 9.44 -11.18
N TRP A 55 -4.01 10.11 -10.57
CA TRP A 55 -5.26 10.46 -11.25
C TRP A 55 -5.01 11.37 -12.46
N SER A 56 -4.22 12.43 -12.28
CA SER A 56 -3.84 13.35 -13.36
C SER A 56 -3.10 12.62 -14.49
N ASP A 57 -2.18 11.71 -14.16
CA ASP A 57 -1.43 10.90 -15.12
C ASP A 57 -2.35 9.93 -15.88
N MET A 58 -3.30 9.29 -15.18
CA MET A 58 -4.33 8.45 -15.80
C MET A 58 -5.19 9.22 -16.80
N LEU A 59 -5.60 10.46 -16.47
CA LEU A 59 -6.35 11.32 -17.38
C LEU A 59 -5.53 11.70 -18.62
N LYS A 60 -4.26 12.06 -18.46
CA LYS A 60 -3.36 12.36 -19.60
C LYS A 60 -3.19 11.16 -20.55
N ARG A 61 -3.32 9.94 -20.02
CA ARG A 61 -3.21 8.68 -20.78
C ARG A 61 -4.54 8.21 -21.35
N SER A 62 -5.64 8.84 -20.96
CA SER A 62 -6.97 8.55 -21.48
C SER A 62 -7.19 9.40 -22.72
N THR A 63 -7.19 8.75 -23.88
CA THR A 63 -7.39 9.37 -25.19
C THR A 63 -8.69 8.88 -25.82
N LYS A 64 -8.99 9.35 -27.04
CA LYS A 64 -10.11 8.84 -27.84
C LYS A 64 -10.04 7.34 -28.10
N ASP A 65 -8.84 6.79 -28.23
CA ASP A 65 -8.66 5.40 -28.66
C ASP A 65 -8.39 4.44 -27.51
N GLN A 66 -7.80 4.90 -26.42
CA GLN A 66 -7.36 4.06 -25.32
C GLN A 66 -7.44 4.72 -23.95
N ARG A 67 -7.37 3.89 -22.91
CA ARG A 67 -7.27 4.29 -21.51
C ARG A 67 -6.41 3.30 -20.75
N GLN A 68 -5.81 3.75 -19.66
CA GLN A 68 -4.83 2.95 -18.91
C GLN A 68 -4.90 3.29 -17.43
N GLU A 69 -5.00 2.26 -16.58
CA GLU A 69 -4.93 2.46 -15.13
C GLU A 69 -3.50 2.77 -14.69
N VAL A 70 -3.39 3.60 -13.66
CA VAL A 70 -2.13 3.95 -12.99
C VAL A 70 -2.23 3.51 -11.53
N GLY A 71 -1.18 2.90 -11.00
CA GLY A 71 -1.16 2.42 -9.62
C GLY A 71 0.24 2.21 -9.06
N PHE A 72 0.30 1.93 -7.76
CA PHE A 72 1.53 1.71 -7.01
C PHE A 72 1.25 1.03 -5.66
N TRP A 73 2.30 0.50 -5.04
CA TRP A 73 2.26 0.05 -3.65
C TRP A 73 2.49 1.23 -2.69
N ILE A 74 1.82 1.22 -1.54
CA ILE A 74 2.00 2.20 -0.46
C ILE A 74 2.64 1.51 0.73
N TYR A 75 3.65 2.17 1.31
CA TYR A 75 4.45 1.64 2.41
C TYR A 75 4.42 2.58 3.60
N TYR A 76 4.59 2.01 4.79
CA TYR A 76 4.79 2.73 6.03
C TYR A 76 6.03 2.20 6.75
N ASP A 77 6.94 3.10 7.10
CA ASP A 77 8.09 2.77 7.94
C ASP A 77 7.74 3.03 9.41
N PRO A 78 7.60 1.98 10.25
CA PRO A 78 7.23 2.15 11.65
C PRO A 78 8.36 2.75 12.50
N VAL A 79 9.62 2.68 12.03
CA VAL A 79 10.78 3.24 12.73
C VAL A 79 10.80 4.75 12.54
N LYS A 80 10.66 5.19 11.28
CA LYS A 80 10.70 6.62 10.92
C LYS A 80 9.34 7.31 10.98
N LYS A 81 8.26 6.54 11.18
CA LYS A 81 6.86 6.98 11.20
C LYS A 81 6.48 7.79 9.95
N GLN A 82 6.87 7.30 8.77
CA GLN A 82 6.64 7.99 7.50
C GLN A 82 6.14 7.05 6.42
N TYR A 83 5.40 7.62 5.46
CA TYR A 83 4.92 6.91 4.29
C TYR A 83 5.89 7.00 3.12
N TYR A 84 5.93 5.95 2.32
CA TYR A 84 6.66 5.90 1.06
C TYR A 84 5.75 5.41 -0.06
N ILE A 85 5.97 5.95 -1.25
CA ILE A 85 5.24 5.59 -2.46
C ILE A 85 6.15 4.72 -3.30
N GLY A 86 5.67 3.52 -3.63
CA GLY A 86 6.39 2.60 -4.50
C GLY A 86 6.48 3.09 -5.93
N LYS A 87 7.23 2.34 -6.74
CA LYS A 87 7.36 2.61 -8.17
C LYS A 87 5.99 2.63 -8.85
N LYS A 88 5.67 3.75 -9.51
CA LYS A 88 4.47 3.89 -10.34
C LYS A 88 4.46 2.84 -11.46
N ARG A 89 3.32 2.19 -11.64
CA ARG A 89 3.04 1.18 -12.68
C ARG A 89 1.86 1.61 -13.52
N TYR A 90 1.82 1.06 -14.73
CA TYR A 90 0.76 1.31 -15.70
C TYR A 90 0.15 -0.03 -16.12
N GLY A 91 -1.17 -0.09 -16.17
CA GLY A 91 -1.90 -1.25 -16.67
C GLY A 91 -1.68 -1.47 -18.17
N THR A 92 -2.24 -2.54 -18.72
CA THR A 92 -2.24 -2.69 -20.18
C THR A 92 -3.18 -1.66 -20.79
N PRO A 93 -2.77 -0.89 -21.83
CA PRO A 93 -3.67 0.03 -22.50
C PRO A 93 -4.90 -0.71 -23.06
N ALA A 94 -6.09 -0.28 -22.61
CA ALA A 94 -7.35 -0.83 -23.05
C ALA A 94 -7.98 0.09 -24.09
N LYS A 95 -8.33 -0.45 -25.27
CA LYS A 95 -9.00 0.33 -26.31
C LYS A 95 -10.41 0.75 -25.87
N ASN A 96 -10.93 1.84 -26.41
CA ASN A 96 -12.26 2.37 -26.08
C ASN A 96 -13.39 1.65 -26.84
N TYR A 97 -13.64 0.38 -26.50
CA TYR A 97 -14.80 -0.38 -26.97
C TYR A 97 -15.39 -1.26 -25.87
N LYS A 98 -16.66 -1.69 -26.05
CA LYS A 98 -17.51 -2.30 -25.00
C LYS A 98 -16.92 -3.46 -24.20
N LYS A 99 -16.00 -4.25 -24.78
CA LYS A 99 -15.46 -5.46 -24.11
C LYS A 99 -14.07 -5.26 -23.50
N ALA A 100 -13.43 -4.12 -23.77
CA ALA A 100 -12.11 -3.85 -23.23
C ALA A 100 -12.22 -3.54 -21.74
N ARG A 101 -11.49 -4.29 -20.91
CA ARG A 101 -11.30 -3.99 -19.49
C ARG A 101 -9.89 -3.44 -19.33
N ALA A 102 -9.80 -2.26 -18.72
CA ALA A 102 -8.53 -1.79 -18.20
C ALA A 102 -8.24 -2.56 -16.90
N GLY A 103 -6.99 -2.90 -16.68
CA GLY A 103 -6.56 -3.58 -15.47
C GLY A 103 -5.06 -3.41 -15.29
N ILE A 104 -4.63 -3.41 -14.04
CA ILE A 104 -3.23 -3.25 -13.67
C ILE A 104 -2.73 -4.41 -12.83
N ASN A 105 -1.48 -4.78 -13.07
CA ASN A 105 -0.72 -5.64 -12.17
C ASN A 105 0.44 -4.81 -11.59
N LEU A 106 0.46 -4.65 -10.27
CA LEU A 106 1.48 -3.88 -9.57
C LEU A 106 2.82 -4.63 -9.44
N GLY A 107 2.84 -5.94 -9.73
CA GLY A 107 4.00 -6.80 -9.63
C GLY A 107 4.43 -7.06 -8.18
N ASP A 108 5.74 -7.25 -7.98
CA ASP A 108 6.30 -7.50 -6.66
C ASP A 108 6.09 -6.30 -5.71
N LYS A 109 5.64 -6.59 -4.49
CA LYS A 109 5.38 -5.63 -3.42
C LYS A 109 6.59 -5.39 -2.51
N SER A 110 7.72 -6.08 -2.71
CA SER A 110 8.93 -5.92 -1.91
C SER A 110 9.44 -4.46 -1.97
N PRO A 111 9.85 -3.86 -0.83
CA PRO A 111 10.32 -2.46 -0.80
C PRO A 111 11.49 -2.20 -1.76
N SER A 112 12.45 -3.13 -1.84
CA SER A 112 13.65 -2.99 -2.68
C SER A 112 13.32 -2.86 -4.18
N VAL A 113 12.39 -3.68 -4.70
CA VAL A 113 11.92 -3.60 -6.10
C VAL A 113 11.19 -2.28 -6.39
N ASN A 114 10.65 -1.65 -5.35
CA ASN A 114 9.87 -0.43 -5.43
C ASN A 114 10.66 0.83 -5.06
N GLY A 115 11.97 0.72 -4.81
CA GLY A 115 12.83 1.86 -4.47
C GLY A 115 12.56 2.44 -3.07
N VAL A 116 12.00 1.63 -2.17
CA VAL A 116 11.60 2.02 -0.82
C VAL A 116 12.53 1.35 0.20
N PRO A 117 12.84 2.01 1.34
CA PRO A 117 13.65 1.39 2.40
C PRO A 117 13.10 0.04 2.85
N THR A 118 14.00 -0.93 3.08
CA THR A 118 13.62 -2.28 3.53
C THR A 118 12.99 -2.33 4.93
N THR A 119 13.15 -1.25 5.71
CA THR A 119 12.46 -1.04 6.98
C THR A 119 10.96 -0.76 6.82
N ALA A 120 10.54 -0.30 5.65
CA ALA A 120 9.15 0.01 5.37
C ALA A 120 8.35 -1.26 5.05
N LYS A 121 7.10 -1.29 5.53
CA LYS A 121 6.17 -2.38 5.31
C LYS A 121 5.08 -1.94 4.35
N VAL A 122 4.71 -2.81 3.41
CA VAL A 122 3.55 -2.55 2.53
C VAL A 122 2.28 -2.49 3.38
N VAL A 123 1.46 -1.46 3.17
CA VAL A 123 0.23 -1.22 3.94
C VAL A 123 -1.03 -1.19 3.07
N ALA A 124 -0.90 -0.87 1.79
CA ALA A 124 -2.00 -0.90 0.84
C ALA A 124 -1.49 -1.01 -0.62
N SER A 125 -2.33 -1.55 -1.50
CA SER A 125 -2.25 -1.30 -2.93
C SER A 125 -3.09 -0.09 -3.31
N PHE A 126 -2.69 0.59 -4.39
CA PHE A 126 -3.46 1.67 -4.98
C PHE A 126 -3.53 1.54 -6.51
N HIS A 127 -4.70 1.81 -7.07
CA HIS A 127 -4.85 2.13 -8.49
C HIS A 127 -6.01 3.08 -8.78
N THR A 128 -5.96 3.67 -9.96
CA THR A 128 -7.00 4.53 -10.53
C THR A 128 -7.89 3.70 -11.44
N HIS A 129 -9.19 3.97 -11.43
CA HIS A 129 -10.09 3.49 -12.47
C HIS A 129 -10.20 4.48 -13.62
N THR A 130 -10.18 3.95 -14.84
CA THR A 130 -10.22 4.76 -16.05
C THR A 130 -11.61 5.37 -16.33
N PRO A 131 -11.68 6.52 -17.04
CA PRO A 131 -12.92 7.09 -17.54
C PRO A 131 -13.56 6.18 -18.60
N LEU A 132 -14.89 6.21 -18.66
CA LEU A 132 -15.71 5.70 -19.77
C LEU A 132 -16.20 6.81 -20.72
N THR A 133 -15.54 7.98 -20.75
CA THR A 133 -15.96 9.15 -21.53
C THR A 133 -16.15 8.85 -23.01
N GLU A 134 -15.25 8.05 -23.58
CA GLU A 134 -15.24 7.71 -25.01
C GLU A 134 -16.04 6.42 -25.32
N ILE A 135 -16.79 5.88 -24.35
CA ILE A 135 -17.52 4.59 -24.48
C ILE A 135 -18.96 4.77 -24.04
N LYS A 136 -19.89 5.03 -24.95
CA LYS A 136 -21.27 5.41 -24.59
C LYS A 136 -22.11 4.27 -23.98
N ASP A 137 -22.14 3.09 -24.58
CA ASP A 137 -23.00 1.99 -24.07
C ASP A 137 -22.22 0.98 -23.22
N MET A 138 -21.54 1.52 -22.21
CA MET A 138 -20.89 0.74 -21.16
C MET A 138 -21.25 1.34 -19.81
N MET A 139 -21.42 0.50 -18.80
CA MET A 139 -21.46 0.93 -17.42
C MET A 139 -20.57 0.02 -16.59
N ARG A 140 -20.01 0.57 -15.51
CA ARG A 140 -19.31 -0.24 -14.50
C ARG A 140 -19.73 0.19 -13.11
N LYS A 141 -19.76 -0.79 -12.20
CA LYS A 141 -19.96 -0.51 -10.79
C LYS A 141 -18.81 0.37 -10.29
N VAL A 142 -19.16 1.31 -9.44
CA VAL A 142 -18.24 2.23 -8.76
C VAL A 142 -17.48 1.52 -7.62
N GLY A 143 -16.22 1.89 -7.42
CA GLY A 143 -15.36 1.38 -6.35
C GLY A 143 -14.66 0.07 -6.74
N PRO A 144 -14.02 -0.62 -5.78
CA PRO A 144 -13.23 -1.83 -6.03
C PRO A 144 -14.02 -2.89 -6.80
N SER A 145 -13.41 -3.44 -7.85
CA SER A 145 -13.96 -4.53 -8.65
C SER A 145 -13.99 -5.85 -7.86
N LYS A 146 -14.63 -6.88 -8.43
CA LYS A 146 -14.62 -8.22 -7.83
C LYS A 146 -13.20 -8.78 -7.77
N GLU A 147 -12.43 -8.56 -8.82
CA GLU A 147 -11.03 -8.95 -8.94
C GLU A 147 -10.15 -8.23 -7.90
N ASP A 148 -10.41 -6.95 -7.65
CA ASP A 148 -9.73 -6.19 -6.60
C ASP A 148 -9.97 -6.77 -5.21
N ILE A 149 -11.23 -7.08 -4.89
CA ILE A 149 -11.63 -7.68 -3.61
C ILE A 149 -10.94 -9.04 -3.43
N VAL A 150 -10.98 -9.90 -4.46
CA VAL A 150 -10.31 -11.21 -4.44
C VAL A 150 -8.81 -11.06 -4.25
N ASN A 151 -8.17 -10.11 -4.93
CA ASN A 151 -6.74 -9.85 -4.79
C ASN A 151 -6.38 -9.31 -3.40
N ALA A 152 -7.19 -8.40 -2.84
CA ALA A 152 -6.99 -7.87 -1.50
C ALA A 152 -7.11 -8.98 -0.44
N ASP A 153 -8.15 -9.82 -0.54
CA ASP A 153 -8.38 -10.95 0.37
C ASP A 153 -7.24 -11.98 0.27
N LYS A 154 -6.81 -12.34 -0.95
CA LYS A 154 -5.71 -13.28 -1.19
C LYS A 154 -4.39 -12.77 -0.61
N ASN A 155 -4.11 -11.48 -0.76
CA ASN A 155 -2.85 -10.88 -0.30
C ASN A 155 -2.88 -10.42 1.16
N LYS A 156 -4.06 -10.47 1.80
CA LYS A 156 -4.33 -9.90 3.13
C LYS A 156 -3.83 -8.45 3.23
N LEU A 157 -4.02 -7.71 2.14
CA LEU A 157 -3.64 -6.30 2.02
C LEU A 157 -4.85 -5.47 1.59
N PRO A 158 -5.10 -4.34 2.26
CA PRO A 158 -6.10 -3.39 1.80
C PRO A 158 -5.81 -2.85 0.41
N ILE A 159 -6.89 -2.48 -0.29
CA ILE A 159 -6.82 -1.79 -1.57
C ILE A 159 -7.52 -0.44 -1.48
N ILE A 160 -6.88 0.56 -2.08
CA ILE A 160 -7.38 1.92 -2.24
C ILE A 160 -7.61 2.13 -3.73
N VAL A 161 -8.80 2.56 -4.12
CA VAL A 161 -9.16 2.80 -5.51
C VAL A 161 -9.59 4.25 -5.64
N TYR A 162 -8.97 4.99 -6.57
CA TYR A 162 -9.49 6.30 -6.96
C TYR A 162 -10.46 6.10 -8.12
N ASP A 163 -11.72 6.47 -7.91
CA ASP A 163 -12.78 6.26 -8.89
C ASP A 163 -13.77 7.44 -8.90
N TYR A 164 -14.60 7.50 -9.94
CA TYR A 164 -15.72 8.44 -10.03
C TYR A 164 -16.78 8.12 -8.97
N VAL A 165 -17.54 9.13 -8.57
CA VAL A 165 -18.70 8.98 -7.67
C VAL A 165 -19.81 8.17 -8.33
N GLY A 166 -20.00 8.39 -9.64
CA GLY A 166 -21.02 7.74 -10.45
C GLY A 166 -22.45 8.17 -10.12
N VAL A 167 -23.41 7.55 -10.80
CA VAL A 167 -24.85 7.79 -10.64
C VAL A 167 -25.46 6.63 -9.89
N LYS A 168 -26.33 6.93 -8.92
CA LYS A 168 -27.06 5.91 -8.15
C LYS A 168 -28.20 5.36 -8.99
N ASP A 169 -28.24 4.05 -9.15
CA ASP A 169 -29.38 3.33 -9.68
C ASP A 169 -30.53 3.38 -8.64
N PRO A 170 -31.72 3.90 -8.99
CA PRO A 170 -32.84 4.02 -8.06
C PRO A 170 -33.41 2.67 -7.62
N GLU A 171 -33.29 1.62 -8.43
CA GLU A 171 -33.86 0.30 -8.13
C GLU A 171 -32.96 -0.50 -7.20
N THR A 172 -31.66 -0.53 -7.49
CA THR A 172 -30.69 -1.35 -6.75
C THR A 172 -29.95 -0.58 -5.66
N GLY A 173 -29.96 0.76 -5.73
CA GLY A 173 -29.17 1.64 -4.88
C GLY A 173 -27.66 1.62 -5.17
N VAL A 174 -27.22 0.89 -6.19
CA VAL A 174 -25.81 0.73 -6.56
C VAL A 174 -25.36 1.93 -7.41
N TYR A 175 -24.12 2.38 -7.20
CA TYR A 175 -23.54 3.47 -7.98
C TYR A 175 -22.80 2.93 -9.20
N TYR A 176 -23.02 3.56 -10.35
CA TYR A 176 -22.42 3.20 -11.63
C TYR A 176 -21.75 4.39 -12.30
N VAL A 177 -20.58 4.16 -12.90
CA VAL A 177 -20.01 5.08 -13.89
C VAL A 177 -20.64 4.72 -15.23
N ILE A 178 -21.39 5.66 -15.80
CA ILE A 178 -22.09 5.50 -17.07
C ILE A 178 -21.19 6.03 -18.18
N GLY A 179 -21.16 5.28 -19.27
CA GLY A 179 -20.48 5.64 -20.50
C GLY A 179 -20.86 7.01 -21.05
N GLY A 180 -19.90 7.73 -21.61
CA GLY A 180 -20.13 9.09 -22.09
C GLY A 180 -20.09 10.18 -21.01
N HIS A 181 -19.84 9.84 -19.74
CA HIS A 181 -19.62 10.85 -18.68
C HIS A 181 -18.42 11.74 -19.00
N THR A 182 -18.42 12.96 -18.47
CA THR A 182 -17.28 13.86 -18.59
C THR A 182 -16.11 13.37 -17.73
N SER A 183 -14.88 13.58 -18.19
CA SER A 183 -13.66 13.13 -17.48
C SER A 183 -13.35 13.96 -16.23
N ASP A 184 -13.99 15.12 -16.08
CA ASP A 184 -13.94 16.00 -14.91
C ASP A 184 -15.05 15.71 -13.89
N ALA A 185 -15.88 14.68 -14.13
CA ALA A 185 -16.92 14.26 -13.21
C ALA A 185 -16.36 13.98 -11.80
N ASP A 186 -17.23 14.14 -10.80
CA ASP A 186 -16.85 13.99 -9.41
C ASP A 186 -16.17 12.65 -9.13
N LYS A 187 -15.10 12.71 -8.33
CA LYS A 187 -14.24 11.59 -7.99
C LYS A 187 -14.07 11.47 -6.49
N LYS A 188 -13.89 10.25 -6.00
CA LYS A 188 -13.54 9.98 -4.60
C LYS A 188 -12.70 8.72 -4.44
N ILE A 189 -12.08 8.63 -3.27
CA ILE A 189 -11.31 7.46 -2.88
C ILE A 189 -12.27 6.43 -2.27
N TYR A 190 -12.14 5.19 -2.70
CA TYR A 190 -12.81 4.02 -2.14
C TYR A 190 -11.75 3.11 -1.53
N THR A 191 -12.09 2.48 -0.42
CA THR A 191 -11.19 1.56 0.28
C THR A 191 -11.88 0.23 0.49
N TYR A 192 -11.15 -0.86 0.34
CA TYR A 192 -11.58 -2.18 0.77
C TYR A 192 -10.52 -2.78 1.69
N THR A 193 -10.96 -3.22 2.87
CA THR A 193 -10.15 -3.93 3.84
C THR A 193 -10.46 -5.41 3.74
N PRO A 194 -9.45 -6.28 3.54
CA PRO A 194 -9.66 -7.70 3.32
C PRO A 194 -10.30 -8.37 4.53
N LYS A 195 -11.09 -9.40 4.27
CA LYS A 195 -11.68 -10.22 5.33
C LYS A 195 -10.58 -11.03 6.02
N LYS A 196 -10.66 -11.08 7.35
CA LYS A 196 -9.76 -11.89 8.18
C LYS A 196 -9.84 -13.36 7.77
#